data_AF-A0AA44LDG8-F1
#
_entry.id   AF-A0AA44LDG8-F1
#
_cell.length_a   1.000
_cell.length_b   1.000
_cell.length_c   1.000
_cell.angle_alpha   90.00
_cell.angle_beta   90.00
_cell.angle_gamma   90.00
#
_symmetry.space_group_name_H-M   'P 1'
#
loop_
_entity.id
_entity.type
_entity.pdbx_description
1 polymer ?
#
loop_
_entity_poly.entity_id
_entity_poly.type
_entity_poly.pdbx_seq_one_letter_code
_entity_poly.pdbx_strand_id
1 'polypeptide(L)'
;MEYVINSNHKPDCSLQSVLFNHQDRLFDCHSKLLLLRVDFAYRKNSDSYAYGDIHQLVAEMTWLTEQCAEISGLEGYAWVMEYGGDHRYHIHAAFYINGQIHRKVWCFWEAIQSRWEEITYGDGYAHRCEPKGHYRVRGERVINFSDRRGREGMQYILSYLGKQSQRTERRIYRVSAVPAPAVSGRRRKRS
;
A
#
# COMPACT_ATOMS: atom_id res chain seq x y z
N MET A 1 -9.30 20.81 -9.59
CA MET A 1 -7.94 20.27 -9.82
C MET A 1 -8.06 18.76 -9.85
N GLU A 2 -7.93 18.17 -11.03
CA GLU A 2 -7.69 16.73 -11.17
C GLU A 2 -6.29 16.43 -10.60
N TYR A 3 -6.13 15.29 -9.94
CA TYR A 3 -4.82 14.84 -9.49
C TYR A 3 -4.05 14.26 -10.68
N VAL A 4 -3.55 15.15 -11.53
CA VAL A 4 -2.62 14.79 -12.62
C VAL A 4 -1.42 14.08 -12.00
N ILE A 5 -1.19 12.85 -12.45
CA ILE A 5 -0.05 11.98 -12.09
C ILE A 5 1.22 12.82 -12.18
N ASN A 6 2.04 12.77 -11.13
CA ASN A 6 3.24 13.59 -11.01
C ASN A 6 4.22 13.35 -12.17
N SER A 7 4.61 14.42 -12.86
CA SER A 7 5.53 14.41 -14.01
C SER A 7 7.00 14.17 -13.66
N ASN A 8 7.36 14.09 -12.37
CA ASN A 8 8.76 13.93 -11.94
C ASN A 8 9.33 12.51 -12.14
N HIS A 9 8.48 11.53 -12.47
CA HIS A 9 8.90 10.16 -12.79
C HIS A 9 8.05 9.59 -13.92
N LYS A 10 8.64 8.82 -14.83
CA LYS A 10 7.90 8.18 -15.92
C LYS A 10 6.90 7.18 -15.33
N PRO A 11 5.58 7.38 -15.52
CA PRO A 11 4.58 6.50 -14.92
C PRO A 11 4.59 5.14 -15.60
N ASP A 12 4.32 4.10 -14.82
CA ASP A 12 3.96 2.80 -15.35
C ASP A 12 2.46 2.63 -15.36
N CYS A 13 1.88 2.94 -16.52
CA CYS A 13 0.44 2.94 -16.72
C CYS A 13 -0.20 1.56 -16.43
N SER A 14 0.51 0.45 -16.70
CA SER A 14 -0.05 -0.88 -16.49
C SER A 14 -0.14 -1.22 -15.00
N LEU A 15 0.93 -1.00 -14.23
CA LEU A 15 0.89 -1.22 -12.77
C LEU A 15 -0.08 -0.24 -12.09
N GLN A 16 -0.07 1.02 -12.49
CA GLN A 16 -1.00 2.02 -11.97
C GLN A 16 -2.45 1.62 -12.25
N SER A 17 -2.75 1.13 -13.46
CA SER A 17 -4.10 0.64 -13.78
C SER A 17 -4.53 -0.51 -12.87
N VAL A 18 -3.62 -1.42 -12.52
CA VAL A 18 -3.91 -2.53 -11.57
C VAL A 18 -4.21 -1.97 -10.18
N LEU A 19 -3.35 -1.09 -9.66
CA LEU A 19 -3.51 -0.49 -8.34
C LEU A 19 -4.79 0.34 -8.23
N PHE A 20 -5.11 1.13 -9.26
CA PHE A 20 -6.30 1.98 -9.29
C PHE A 20 -7.57 1.14 -9.42
N ASN A 21 -7.57 0.09 -10.24
CA ASN A 21 -8.70 -0.82 -10.34
C ASN A 21 -8.93 -1.57 -9.02
N HIS A 22 -7.86 -2.00 -8.34
CA HIS A 22 -7.94 -2.64 -7.02
C HIS A 22 -8.57 -1.71 -5.98
N GLN A 23 -8.11 -0.46 -5.90
CA GLN A 23 -8.71 0.57 -5.04
C GLN A 23 -10.21 0.76 -5.35
N ASP A 24 -10.55 0.89 -6.63
CA ASP A 24 -11.92 1.12 -7.06
C ASP A 24 -12.85 -0.04 -6.69
N ARG A 25 -12.39 -1.28 -6.83
CA ARG A 25 -13.13 -2.47 -6.40
C ARG A 25 -13.33 -2.51 -4.90
N LEU A 26 -12.32 -2.10 -4.12
CA LEU A 26 -12.46 -1.99 -2.66
C LEU A 26 -13.53 -0.96 -2.29
N PHE A 27 -13.57 0.19 -2.96
CA PHE A 27 -14.62 1.18 -2.74
C PHE A 27 -16.02 0.68 -3.16
N ASP A 28 -16.11 -0.16 -4.19
CA ASP A 28 -17.39 -0.75 -4.57
C ASP A 28 -17.97 -1.64 -3.43
N CYS A 29 -17.11 -2.29 -2.64
CA CYS A 29 -17.50 -3.07 -1.46
C CYS A 29 -17.67 -2.21 -0.20
N HIS A 30 -16.76 -1.27 0.07
CA HIS A 30 -16.68 -0.52 1.32
C HIS A 30 -17.06 0.96 1.16
N SER A 31 -17.95 1.46 2.04
CA SER A 31 -18.39 2.85 1.97
C SER A 31 -17.35 3.88 2.46
N LYS A 32 -16.42 3.45 3.31
CA LYS A 32 -15.37 4.28 3.89
C LYS A 32 -14.07 3.49 3.99
N LEU A 33 -12.98 4.03 3.46
CA LEU A 33 -11.65 3.44 3.53
C LEU A 33 -10.63 4.44 4.04
N LEU A 34 -9.61 3.93 4.69
CA LEU A 34 -8.44 4.65 5.18
C LEU A 34 -7.19 3.98 4.59
N LEU A 35 -6.31 4.76 3.97
CA LEU A 35 -5.10 4.25 3.31
C LEU A 35 -3.89 4.48 4.22
N LEU A 36 -3.17 3.41 4.53
CA LEU A 36 -1.86 3.44 5.20
C LEU A 36 -0.78 3.02 4.19
N ARG A 37 0.18 3.90 3.90
CA ARG A 37 1.37 3.56 3.10
C ARG A 37 2.54 3.23 4.03
N VAL A 38 3.20 2.12 3.74
CA VAL A 38 4.38 1.64 4.46
C VAL A 38 5.47 1.28 3.47
N ASP A 39 6.69 1.70 3.77
CA ASP A 39 7.90 1.32 3.04
C ASP A 39 8.69 0.32 3.90
N PHE A 40 9.02 -0.85 3.35
CA PHE A 40 9.77 -1.91 4.02
C PHE A 40 11.14 -2.07 3.36
N ALA A 41 12.19 -2.20 4.15
CA ALA A 41 13.53 -2.47 3.67
C ALA A 41 14.36 -3.21 4.74
N TYR A 42 15.51 -3.73 4.33
CA TYR A 42 16.51 -4.26 5.27
C TYR A 42 17.45 -3.17 5.77
N ARG A 43 17.92 -3.32 7.01
CA ARG A 43 18.91 -2.45 7.66
C ARG A 43 20.28 -2.69 7.02
N LYS A 44 21.03 -1.63 6.70
CA LYS A 44 22.31 -1.72 5.95
C LYS A 44 23.36 -2.67 6.57
N ASN A 45 23.30 -2.91 7.88
CA ASN A 45 24.26 -3.75 8.61
C ASN A 45 23.70 -5.16 8.93
N SER A 46 22.66 -5.61 8.24
CA SER A 46 22.06 -6.93 8.46
C SER A 46 22.46 -7.95 7.39
N ASP A 47 22.33 -9.23 7.73
CA ASP A 47 22.60 -10.33 6.79
C ASP A 47 21.61 -10.30 5.63
N SER A 48 20.33 -10.02 5.89
CA SER A 48 19.31 -9.88 4.85
C SER A 48 19.59 -8.73 3.88
N TYR A 49 20.21 -7.62 4.33
CA TYR A 49 20.65 -6.58 3.41
C TYR A 49 21.84 -7.02 2.55
N ALA A 50 22.79 -7.77 3.12
CA ALA A 50 23.99 -8.21 2.45
C ALA A 50 23.73 -9.33 1.42
N TYR A 51 22.91 -10.32 1.80
CA TYR A 51 22.73 -11.59 1.09
C TYR A 51 21.28 -11.92 0.73
N GLY A 52 20.31 -11.19 1.29
CA GLY A 52 18.90 -11.43 1.01
C GLY A 52 18.56 -11.18 -0.46
N ASP A 53 17.73 -12.06 -0.99
CA ASP A 53 17.32 -12.04 -2.38
C ASP A 53 15.82 -11.75 -2.53
N ILE A 54 15.36 -11.77 -3.78
CA ILE A 54 13.96 -11.57 -4.13
C ILE A 54 13.07 -12.60 -3.45
N HIS A 55 13.50 -13.85 -3.34
CA HIS A 55 12.69 -14.94 -2.81
C HIS A 55 12.47 -14.79 -1.31
N GLN A 56 13.52 -14.44 -0.57
CA GLN A 56 13.42 -14.15 0.86
C GLN A 56 12.44 -13.00 1.11
N LEU A 57 12.65 -11.85 0.45
CA LEU A 57 11.80 -10.67 0.68
C LEU A 57 10.34 -10.90 0.25
N VAL A 58 10.08 -11.64 -0.83
CA VAL A 58 8.72 -12.03 -1.23
C VAL A 58 8.08 -12.98 -0.21
N ALA A 59 8.84 -13.93 0.34
CA ALA A 59 8.33 -14.88 1.33
C ALA A 59 7.95 -14.18 2.64
N GLU A 60 8.84 -13.33 3.16
CA GLU A 60 8.61 -12.52 4.37
C GLU A 60 7.42 -11.58 4.17
N MET A 61 7.32 -10.89 3.03
CA MET A 61 6.19 -10.02 2.74
C MET A 61 4.87 -10.82 2.62
N THR A 62 4.92 -12.01 2.02
CA THR A 62 3.75 -12.90 1.93
C THR A 62 3.26 -13.26 3.33
N TRP A 63 4.17 -13.71 4.20
CA TRP A 63 3.88 -14.05 5.58
C TRP A 63 3.33 -12.85 6.37
N LEU A 64 3.91 -11.65 6.18
CA LEU A 64 3.39 -10.42 6.77
C LEU A 64 1.95 -10.16 6.33
N THR A 65 1.65 -10.26 5.03
CA THR A 65 0.28 -10.02 4.53
C THR A 65 -0.73 -11.07 5.00
N GLU A 66 -0.31 -12.31 5.20
CA GLU A 66 -1.15 -13.37 5.76
C GLU A 66 -1.49 -13.07 7.22
N GLN A 67 -0.50 -12.73 8.05
CA GLN A 67 -0.75 -12.34 9.44
C GLN A 67 -1.57 -11.04 9.56
N CYS A 68 -1.36 -10.09 8.65
CA CYS A 68 -2.12 -8.85 8.66
C CYS A 68 -3.60 -9.07 8.31
N ALA A 69 -3.96 -10.13 7.60
CA ALA A 69 -5.35 -10.49 7.31
C ALA A 69 -6.17 -10.80 8.58
N GLU A 70 -5.50 -11.15 9.68
CA GLU A 70 -6.14 -11.38 10.99
C GLU A 70 -6.43 -10.08 11.74
N ILE A 71 -5.86 -8.95 11.31
CA ILE A 71 -6.09 -7.65 11.94
C ILE A 71 -7.47 -7.14 11.56
N SER A 72 -8.36 -7.05 12.56
CA SER A 72 -9.74 -6.59 12.37
C SER A 72 -9.81 -5.24 11.65
N GLY A 73 -10.47 -5.23 10.49
CA GLY A 73 -10.68 -4.03 9.68
C GLY A 73 -9.65 -3.83 8.56
N LEU A 74 -8.72 -4.77 8.31
CA LEU A 74 -7.97 -4.76 7.06
C LEU A 74 -8.85 -5.31 5.92
N GLU A 75 -9.14 -4.48 4.91
CA GLU A 75 -10.03 -4.83 3.79
C GLU A 75 -9.27 -5.17 2.51
N GLY A 76 -8.00 -4.77 2.42
CA GLY A 76 -7.14 -5.15 1.32
C GLY A 76 -5.75 -4.56 1.43
N TYR A 77 -4.87 -5.00 0.54
CA TYR A 77 -3.51 -4.48 0.44
C TYR A 77 -3.00 -4.53 -1.00
N ALA A 78 -1.98 -3.75 -1.26
CA ALA A 78 -1.17 -3.83 -2.46
C ALA A 78 0.30 -3.59 -2.09
N TRP A 79 1.22 -4.33 -2.69
CA TRP A 79 2.65 -4.07 -2.51
C TRP A 79 3.41 -4.28 -3.81
N VAL A 80 4.52 -3.55 -3.95
CA VAL A 80 5.41 -3.56 -5.12
C VAL A 80 6.84 -3.65 -4.60
N MET A 81 7.61 -4.57 -5.16
CA MET A 81 9.03 -4.68 -4.89
C MET A 81 9.83 -3.80 -5.86
N GLU A 82 10.82 -3.13 -5.31
CA GLU A 82 11.77 -2.27 -6.00
C GLU A 82 13.20 -2.69 -5.65
N TYR A 83 14.14 -2.41 -6.56
CA TYR A 83 15.57 -2.56 -6.34
C TYR A 83 16.27 -1.25 -6.72
N GLY A 84 16.99 -0.66 -5.77
CA GLY A 84 17.84 0.49 -6.05
C GLY A 84 18.02 1.44 -4.87
N GLY A 85 18.88 2.44 -5.08
CA GLY A 85 19.29 3.38 -4.04
C GLY A 85 20.04 2.71 -2.89
N ASP A 86 19.96 3.33 -1.72
CA ASP A 86 20.61 2.91 -0.47
C ASP A 86 19.98 1.69 0.22
N HIS A 87 18.87 1.19 -0.34
CA HIS A 87 18.02 0.17 0.30
C HIS A 87 18.04 -1.18 -0.40
N ARG A 88 18.75 -1.32 -1.54
CA ARG A 88 18.76 -2.55 -2.36
C ARG A 88 17.31 -3.03 -2.61
N TYR A 89 16.98 -4.26 -2.23
CA TYR A 89 15.61 -4.78 -2.27
C TYR A 89 14.74 -4.14 -1.19
N HIS A 90 13.64 -3.53 -1.61
CA HIS A 90 12.68 -2.91 -0.71
C HIS A 90 11.26 -3.02 -1.29
N ILE A 91 10.26 -2.83 -0.43
CA ILE A 91 8.85 -2.93 -0.79
C ILE A 91 8.12 -1.66 -0.44
N HIS A 92 7.32 -1.16 -1.38
CA HIS A 92 6.31 -0.14 -1.14
C HIS A 92 4.95 -0.81 -1.03
N ALA A 93 4.27 -0.62 0.10
CA ALA A 93 2.97 -1.21 0.38
C ALA A 93 1.91 -0.16 0.71
N ALA A 94 0.67 -0.52 0.40
CA ALA A 94 -0.53 0.20 0.75
C ALA A 94 -1.52 -0.77 1.39
N PHE A 95 -1.99 -0.44 2.59
CA PHE A 95 -3.00 -1.18 3.32
C PHE A 95 -4.30 -0.37 3.37
N TYR A 96 -5.41 -1.00 3.02
CA TYR A 96 -6.75 -0.41 3.02
C TYR A 96 -7.50 -0.86 4.27
N ILE A 97 -7.79 0.09 5.13
CA ILE A 97 -8.43 -0.12 6.43
C ILE A 97 -9.89 0.32 6.35
N ASN A 98 -10.79 -0.42 6.98
CA ASN A 98 -12.19 -0.08 7.10
C ASN A 98 -12.39 1.22 7.88
N GLY A 99 -12.78 2.27 7.17
CA GLY A 99 -12.98 3.61 7.74
C GLY A 99 -14.27 3.77 8.56
N GLN A 100 -15.12 2.75 8.63
CA GLN A 100 -16.26 2.72 9.56
C GLN A 100 -15.84 2.23 10.94
N ILE A 101 -14.89 1.28 11.01
CA ILE A 101 -14.37 0.71 12.25
C ILE A 101 -13.25 1.59 12.80
N HIS A 102 -12.35 2.04 11.94
CA HIS A 102 -11.14 2.75 12.34
C HIS A 102 -11.07 4.16 11.76
N ARG A 103 -10.65 5.13 12.59
CA ARG A 103 -10.48 6.53 12.18
C ARG A 103 -9.02 6.98 12.09
N LYS A 104 -8.09 6.16 12.59
CA LYS A 104 -6.66 6.42 12.63
C LYS A 104 -5.90 5.16 12.23
N VAL A 105 -4.75 5.33 11.61
CA VAL A 105 -3.90 4.21 11.15
C VAL A 105 -2.96 3.68 12.25
N TRP A 106 -2.82 4.38 13.37
CA TRP A 106 -1.75 4.14 14.36
C TRP A 106 -1.71 2.70 14.87
N CYS A 107 -2.84 2.14 15.30
CA CYS A 107 -2.89 0.76 15.77
C CYS A 107 -2.48 -0.27 14.69
N PHE A 108 -2.84 -0.02 13.42
CA PHE A 108 -2.40 -0.87 12.31
C PHE A 108 -0.93 -0.71 12.02
N TRP A 109 -0.44 0.53 12.09
CA TRP A 109 0.97 0.84 11.89
C TRP A 109 1.85 0.10 12.91
N GLU A 110 1.55 0.22 14.20
CA GLU A 110 2.30 -0.49 15.26
C GLU A 110 2.26 -2.01 15.05
N ALA A 111 1.09 -2.54 14.71
CA ALA A 111 0.88 -3.97 14.46
C ALA A 111 1.67 -4.49 13.24
N ILE A 112 1.77 -3.70 12.16
CA ILE A 112 2.55 -4.03 10.96
C ILE A 112 4.04 -3.91 11.24
N GLN A 113 4.47 -2.85 11.95
CA GLN A 113 5.87 -2.62 12.27
C GLN A 113 6.41 -3.75 13.15
N SER A 114 5.72 -4.11 14.23
CA SER A 114 6.14 -5.21 15.13
C SER A 114 6.28 -6.52 14.37
N ARG A 115 5.26 -6.90 13.59
CA ARG A 115 5.29 -8.13 12.80
C ARG A 115 6.43 -8.16 11.80
N TRP A 116 6.70 -7.04 11.13
CA TRP A 116 7.80 -6.97 10.17
C TRP A 116 9.17 -7.16 10.85
N GLU A 117 9.38 -6.51 12.00
CA GLU A 117 10.59 -6.70 12.79
C GLU A 117 10.73 -8.15 13.28
N GLU A 118 9.64 -8.78 13.70
CA GLU A 118 9.63 -10.19 14.12
C GLU A 118 9.93 -11.16 12.97
N ILE A 119 9.25 -11.01 11.83
CA ILE A 119 9.40 -11.87 10.65
C ILE A 119 10.82 -11.85 10.10
N THR A 120 11.44 -10.67 10.12
CA THR A 120 12.80 -10.47 9.62
C THR A 120 13.86 -10.70 10.70
N TYR A 121 13.49 -11.18 11.89
CA TYR A 121 14.40 -11.35 13.03
C TYR A 121 15.21 -10.09 13.37
N GLY A 122 14.62 -8.91 13.15
CA GLY A 122 15.24 -7.60 13.37
C GLY A 122 16.10 -7.09 12.21
N ASP A 123 16.22 -7.82 11.11
CA ASP A 123 16.96 -7.36 9.93
C ASP A 123 16.19 -6.30 9.13
N GLY A 124 14.87 -6.35 9.20
CA GLY A 124 13.97 -5.43 8.53
C GLY A 124 13.67 -4.19 9.36
N TYR A 125 13.25 -3.13 8.66
CA TYR A 125 12.51 -2.04 9.27
C TYR A 125 11.37 -1.63 8.36
N ALA A 126 10.30 -1.12 8.98
CA ALA A 126 9.18 -0.52 8.30
C ALA A 126 9.24 1.00 8.53
N HIS A 127 8.80 1.77 7.55
CA HIS A 127 8.68 3.21 7.63
C HIS A 127 7.27 3.66 7.23
N ARG A 128 6.55 4.28 8.18
CA ARG A 128 5.25 4.92 7.91
C ARG A 128 5.41 6.18 7.07
N CYS A 129 4.73 6.23 5.95
CA CYS A 129 4.81 7.38 5.05
C CYS A 129 3.83 8.49 5.48
N GLU A 130 4.16 9.16 6.57
CA GLU A 130 3.32 10.20 7.16
C GLU A 130 3.01 11.34 6.17
N PRO A 131 1.74 11.79 6.09
CA PRO A 131 1.38 12.95 5.29
C PRO A 131 2.08 14.21 5.82
N LYS A 132 2.96 14.83 5.02
CA LYS A 132 3.60 16.10 5.37
C LYS A 132 2.78 17.28 4.86
N GLY A 133 2.87 18.43 5.55
CA GLY A 133 2.06 19.62 5.25
C GLY A 133 2.24 20.18 3.82
N HIS A 134 3.40 19.95 3.20
CA HIS A 134 3.71 20.37 1.83
C HIS A 134 3.28 19.35 0.76
N TYR A 135 2.71 18.20 1.15
CA TYR A 135 2.23 17.21 0.18
C TYR A 135 0.93 17.68 -0.47
N ARG A 136 0.84 17.45 -1.79
CA ARG A 136 -0.35 17.78 -2.59
C ARG A 136 -1.61 17.06 -2.11
N VAL A 137 -1.46 15.87 -1.51
CA VAL A 137 -2.55 15.08 -0.93
C VAL A 137 -2.25 14.85 0.55
N ARG A 138 -3.23 15.17 1.40
CA ARG A 138 -3.23 14.76 2.81
C ARG A 138 -3.72 13.32 2.88
N GLY A 139 -2.78 12.37 2.99
CA GLY A 139 -3.05 10.95 3.22
C GLY A 139 -3.64 10.68 4.62
N GLU A 140 -3.75 9.40 5.00
CA GLU A 140 -4.21 8.94 6.32
C GLU A 140 -5.51 9.58 6.84
N ARG A 141 -6.46 9.85 5.93
CA ARG A 141 -7.82 10.27 6.28
C ARG A 141 -8.84 9.26 5.80
N VAL A 142 -9.96 9.16 6.53
CA VAL A 142 -11.10 8.37 6.09
C VAL A 142 -11.73 9.01 4.86
N ILE A 143 -11.85 8.25 3.78
CA ILE A 143 -12.42 8.66 2.50
C ILE A 143 -13.72 7.91 2.28
N ASN A 144 -14.78 8.66 1.99
CA ASN A 144 -16.06 8.09 1.62
C ASN A 144 -16.03 7.66 0.14
N PHE A 145 -16.76 6.59 -0.20
CA PHE A 145 -17.03 6.19 -1.58
C PHE A 145 -17.43 7.36 -2.50
N SER A 146 -18.29 8.26 -2.02
CA SER A 146 -18.74 9.43 -2.79
C SER A 146 -17.73 10.59 -2.83
N ASP A 147 -16.67 10.56 -2.01
CA ASP A 147 -15.59 11.57 -2.05
C ASP A 147 -14.66 11.28 -3.22
N ARG A 148 -15.08 11.70 -4.42
CA ARG A 148 -14.30 11.56 -5.66
C ARG A 148 -12.89 12.13 -5.51
N ARG A 149 -12.74 13.31 -4.89
CA ARG A 149 -11.43 13.95 -4.68
C ARG A 149 -10.56 13.16 -3.70
N GLY A 150 -11.15 12.54 -2.69
CA GLY A 150 -10.45 11.63 -1.80
C GLY A 150 -9.96 10.39 -2.52
N ARG A 151 -10.80 9.76 -3.34
CA ARG A 151 -10.43 8.57 -4.12
C ARG A 151 -9.31 8.86 -5.12
N GLU A 152 -9.38 9.98 -5.83
CA GLU A 152 -8.30 10.42 -6.73
C GLU A 152 -7.02 10.76 -5.94
N GLY A 153 -7.16 11.31 -4.72
CA GLY A 153 -6.02 11.53 -3.82
C GLY A 153 -5.34 10.23 -3.38
N MET A 154 -6.10 9.17 -3.10
CA MET A 154 -5.52 7.84 -2.84
C MET A 154 -4.82 7.28 -4.08
N GLN A 155 -5.40 7.41 -5.27
CA GLN A 155 -4.75 7.00 -6.53
C GLN A 155 -3.44 7.76 -6.75
N TYR A 156 -3.41 9.05 -6.42
CA TYR A 156 -2.19 9.83 -6.44
C TYR A 156 -1.13 9.26 -5.50
N ILE A 157 -1.48 8.86 -4.26
CA ILE A 157 -0.56 8.18 -3.34
C ILE A 157 -0.10 6.82 -3.91
N LEU A 158 -1.01 6.02 -4.44
CA LEU A 158 -0.71 4.71 -5.05
C LEU A 158 0.24 4.84 -6.24
N SER A 159 0.20 5.95 -6.97
CA SER A 159 1.11 6.21 -8.10
C SER A 159 2.59 6.25 -7.68
N TYR A 160 2.88 6.45 -6.39
CA TYR A 160 4.23 6.42 -5.82
C TYR A 160 4.74 5.02 -5.46
N LEU A 161 3.90 3.98 -5.47
CA LEU A 161 4.33 2.61 -5.09
C LEU A 161 5.23 1.94 -6.14
N GLY A 162 5.39 2.51 -7.35
CA GLY A 162 6.08 1.82 -8.44
C GLY A 162 6.80 2.77 -9.39
N LYS A 163 7.74 3.57 -8.88
CA LYS A 163 8.51 4.50 -9.72
C LYS A 163 9.37 3.71 -10.70
N GLN A 164 9.43 4.16 -11.96
CA GLN A 164 10.23 3.44 -12.97
C GLN A 164 11.72 3.38 -12.68
N SER A 165 12.25 4.32 -11.90
CA SER A 165 13.68 4.48 -11.65
C SER A 165 14.30 3.42 -10.72
N GLN A 166 13.50 2.61 -10.02
CA GLN A 166 13.97 1.73 -8.94
C GLN A 166 13.46 0.30 -9.13
N ARG A 167 13.37 -0.17 -10.38
CA ARG A 167 12.73 -1.46 -10.70
C ARG A 167 13.72 -2.60 -10.83
N THR A 168 13.28 -3.76 -10.39
CA THR A 168 13.81 -5.06 -10.84
C THR A 168 13.51 -5.28 -12.33
N GLU A 169 14.27 -6.15 -12.99
CA GLU A 169 14.10 -6.47 -14.43
C GLU A 169 12.66 -6.90 -14.78
N ARG A 170 12.01 -7.64 -13.87
CA ARG A 170 10.59 -8.00 -13.94
C ARG A 170 9.82 -7.28 -12.84
N ARG A 171 8.55 -6.95 -13.10
CA ARG A 171 7.67 -6.34 -12.10
C ARG A 171 7.25 -7.41 -11.11
N ILE A 172 7.60 -7.21 -9.84
CA ILE A 172 7.17 -8.08 -8.75
C ILE A 172 6.24 -7.27 -7.85
N TYR A 173 4.97 -7.64 -7.83
CA TYR A 173 3.94 -6.97 -7.05
C TYR A 173 2.83 -7.96 -6.70
N ARG A 174 2.03 -7.62 -5.70
CA ARG A 174 0.80 -8.35 -5.36
C ARG A 174 -0.28 -7.37 -4.94
N VAL A 175 -1.52 -7.70 -5.27
CA VAL A 175 -2.72 -7.07 -4.73
C VAL A 175 -3.58 -8.14 -4.07
N SER A 176 -4.22 -7.81 -2.96
CA SER A 176 -5.13 -8.73 -2.28
C SER A 176 -6.34 -9.06 -3.15
N ALA A 177 -6.96 -10.22 -2.94
CA ALA A 177 -8.28 -10.47 -3.47
C ALA A 177 -9.28 -9.45 -2.92
N VAL A 178 -10.24 -9.03 -3.75
CA VAL A 178 -11.36 -8.16 -3.33
C VAL A 178 -12.64 -8.96 -3.52
N PRO A 179 -13.43 -9.20 -2.45
CA PRO A 179 -14.67 -9.96 -2.56
C PRO A 179 -15.64 -9.27 -3.53
N ALA A 180 -16.58 -10.04 -4.08
CA ALA A 180 -17.65 -9.45 -4.89
C ALA A 180 -18.47 -8.48 -4.03
N PRO A 181 -18.91 -7.34 -4.58
CA PRO A 181 -19.80 -6.43 -3.85
C PRO A 181 -21.04 -7.19 -3.38
N ALA A 182 -21.39 -7.04 -2.10
CA ALA A 182 -22.64 -7.58 -1.60
C ALA A 182 -23.80 -7.02 -2.43
N VAL A 183 -24.57 -7.88 -3.09
CA VAL A 183 -25.68 -7.51 -3.97
C VAL A 183 -26.92 -7.07 -3.17
N SER A 184 -26.79 -6.88 -1.86
CA SER A 184 -27.89 -6.47 -0.99
C SER A 184 -28.01 -4.93 -0.97
N GLY A 185 -29.17 -4.43 -1.40
CA GLY A 185 -29.51 -3.01 -1.41
C GLY A 185 -29.30 -2.28 -2.74
N ARG A 186 -29.63 -0.98 -2.76
CA ARG A 186 -29.57 -0.13 -3.96
C ARG A 186 -28.12 0.03 -4.43
N ARG A 187 -27.85 -0.29 -5.70
CA ARG A 187 -26.53 -0.12 -6.33
C ARG A 187 -26.03 1.32 -6.15
N ARG A 188 -24.85 1.48 -5.53
CA ARG A 188 -24.21 2.78 -5.32
C ARG A 188 -23.85 3.36 -6.70
N LYS A 189 -24.35 4.57 -7.00
CA LYS A 189 -23.97 5.29 -8.22
C LYS A 189 -22.68 6.06 -7.95
N ARG A 190 -21.69 5.95 -8.84
CA ARG A 190 -20.53 6.84 -8.85
C ARG A 190 -21.01 8.22 -9.32
N SER A 191 -20.94 9.22 -8.44
CA SER A 191 -21.22 10.63 -8.73
C SER A 191 -19.93 11.39 -9.04
#